data_AF-A0A746EL07-F1
#
_entry.id   AF-A0A746EL07-F1
#
_cell.length_a   1.000
_cell.length_b   1.000
_cell.length_c   1.000
_cell.angle_alpha   90.00
_cell.angle_beta   90.00
_cell.angle_gamma   90.00
#
_symmetry.space_group_name_H-M   'P 1'
#
loop_
_entity.id
_entity.type
_entity.pdbx_description
1 polymer ?
#
loop_
_entity_poly.entity_id
_entity_poly.type
_entity_poly.pdbx_seq_one_letter_code
_entity_poly.pdbx_strand_id
1 'polypeptide(L)' 'MKMSSGTKKTFRTREVADAVGLTIYQTRLHLEALQSFGVVEKINSGKGVPGVWGLQ' A
#
# COMPACT_ATOMS: atom_id res chain seq x y z
N MET A 1 1.44 -10.24 -24.29
CA MET A 1 0.10 -10.45 -23.70
C MET A 1 -0.22 -9.24 -22.82
N LYS A 2 -1.23 -8.43 -23.17
CA LYS A 2 -1.72 -7.35 -22.30
C LYS A 2 -2.72 -7.96 -21.31
N MET A 3 -2.34 -8.09 -20.05
CA MET A 3 -3.33 -8.38 -18.99
C MET A 3 -4.27 -7.18 -18.91
N SER A 4 -5.56 -7.43 -19.13
CA SER A 4 -6.64 -6.46 -18.90
C SER A 4 -6.52 -5.89 -17.48
N SER A 5 -6.41 -4.57 -17.37
CA SER A 5 -6.37 -3.86 -16.09
C SER A 5 -7.75 -3.91 -15.43
N GLY A 6 -8.09 -5.05 -14.83
CA GLY A 6 -9.02 -5.05 -13.71
C GLY A 6 -8.47 -4.05 -12.70
N THR A 7 -9.28 -3.10 -12.27
CA THR A 7 -8.87 -2.00 -11.38
C THR A 7 -8.10 -2.60 -10.20
N LYS A 8 -6.76 -2.52 -10.21
CA LYS A 8 -5.95 -3.06 -9.11
C LYS A 8 -6.39 -2.29 -7.88
N LYS A 9 -7.00 -2.99 -6.92
CA LYS A 9 -7.57 -2.36 -5.72
C LYS A 9 -6.43 -1.69 -4.97
N THR A 10 -6.57 -0.38 -4.76
CA THR A 10 -5.59 0.42 -4.03
C THR A 10 -6.12 0.75 -2.64
N PHE A 11 -5.20 0.95 -1.70
CA PHE A 11 -5.52 1.22 -0.30
C PHE A 11 -4.62 2.32 0.24
N ARG A 12 -5.17 3.22 1.04
CA ARG A 12 -4.38 4.19 1.81
C ARG A 12 -3.81 3.53 3.05
N THR A 13 -2.63 3.96 3.50
CA THR A 13 -2.03 3.45 4.76
C THR A 13 -2.99 3.51 5.95
N ARG A 14 -3.81 4.57 6.05
CA ARG A 14 -4.80 4.71 7.12
C ARG A 14 -5.90 3.64 7.04
N GLU A 15 -6.42 3.35 5.85
CA GLU A 15 -7.47 2.35 5.68
C GLU A 15 -7.00 0.95 6.08
N VAL A 16 -5.73 0.64 5.77
CA VAL A 16 -5.10 -0.61 6.22
C VAL A 16 -4.97 -0.60 7.74
N ALA A 17 -4.47 0.49 8.32
CA ALA A 17 -4.27 0.63 9.76
C ALA A 17 -5.57 0.43 10.55
N ASP A 18 -6.65 1.08 10.10
CA ASP A 18 -7.98 0.96 10.69
C ASP A 18 -8.53 -0.48 10.60
N ALA A 19 -8.26 -1.18 9.50
CA ALA A 19 -8.72 -2.55 9.28
C ALA A 19 -7.97 -3.59 10.13
N VAL A 20 -6.67 -3.39 10.38
CA VAL A 20 -5.84 -4.34 11.14
C VAL A 20 -5.66 -3.97 12.61
N GLY A 21 -6.15 -2.81 13.03
CA GLY A 21 -6.01 -2.33 14.41
C GLY A 21 -4.59 -1.92 14.80
N LEU A 22 -3.78 -1.48 13.83
CA LEU A 22 -2.41 -1.00 14.06
C LEU A 22 -2.35 0.52 13.95
N THR A 23 -1.31 1.12 14.51
CA THR A 23 -1.05 2.54 14.26
C THR A 23 -0.65 2.77 12.80
N ILE A 24 -0.88 3.98 12.28
CA ILE A 24 -0.43 4.37 10.92
C ILE A 24 1.08 4.15 10.76
N TYR A 25 1.86 4.39 11.82
CA TYR A 25 3.31 4.20 11.80
C TYR A 25 3.70 2.73 11.65
N GLN A 26 3.15 1.83 12.47
CA GLN A 26 3.39 0.39 12.37
C GLN A 26 2.95 -0.16 11.01
N THR A 27 1.76 0.24 10.56
CA THR A 27 1.21 -0.17 9.25
C THR A 27 2.13 0.25 8.11
N ARG A 28 2.65 1.49 8.14
CA ARG A 28 3.63 1.95 7.14
C ARG A 28 4.89 1.08 7.13
N LEU A 29 5.45 0.76 8.30
CA LEU A 29 6.67 -0.08 8.38
C LEU A 29 6.42 -1.48 7.80
N HIS A 30 5.27 -2.09 8.11
CA HIS A 30 4.93 -3.39 7.56
C HIS A 30 4.70 -3.36 6.04
N LEU A 31 4.05 -2.32 5.51
CA LEU A 31 3.85 -2.17 4.06
C LEU A 31 5.17 -1.91 3.32
N GLU A 32 6.10 -1.17 3.92
CA GLU A 32 7.46 -0.98 3.38
C GLU A 32 8.26 -2.30 3.37
N ALA A 33 8.13 -3.12 4.41
CA ALA A 33 8.72 -4.47 4.41
C ALA A 33 8.06 -5.38 3.36
N LEU A 34 6.73 -5.37 3.23
CA LEU A 34 6.04 -6.16 2.21
C LEU A 34 6.40 -5.72 0.78
N GLN A 35 6.68 -4.44 0.58
CA GLN A 35 7.17 -3.92 -0.69
C GLN A 35 8.56 -4.46 -1.04
N SER A 36 9.48 -4.59 -0.09
CA SER A 36 10.80 -5.19 -0.37
C SER A 36 10.70 -6.68 -0.74
N PHE A 37 9.62 -7.36 -0.36
CA PHE A 37 9.29 -8.72 -0.78
C PHE A 37 8.42 -8.79 -2.05
N GLY A 38 8.07 -7.67 -2.69
CA GLY A 38 7.25 -7.63 -3.91
C GLY A 38 5.78 -8.00 -3.72
N VAL A 39 5.25 -7.97 -2.50
CA VAL A 39 3.83 -8.29 -2.22
C VAL A 39 2.92 -7.10 -2.53
N VAL A 40 3.39 -5.90 -2.21
CA VAL A 40 2.69 -4.64 -2.46
C VAL A 40 3.60 -3.66 -3.17
N GLU A 41 3.00 -2.74 -3.92
CA GLU A 41 3.69 -1.63 -4.55
C GLU A 41 3.15 -0.32 -4.00
N LYS A 42 4.06 0.60 -3.65
CA LYS A 42 3.70 1.96 -3.29
C LYS A 42 3.50 2.79 -4.56
N ILE A 43 2.27 3.22 -4.80
CA ILE A 43 1.85 3.88 -6.04
C ILE A 43 2.25 5.36 -6.05
N ASN A 44 2.40 5.98 -4.87
CA ASN A 44 2.77 7.38 -4.77
C ASN A 44 3.99 7.63 -3.88
N SER A 45 4.77 8.64 -4.26
CA SER A 45 5.88 9.17 -3.49
C SER A 45 5.78 10.69 -3.42
N GLY A 46 6.19 11.27 -2.30
CA GLY A 46 6.10 12.71 -2.05
C GLY A 46 6.01 13.03 -0.55
N LYS A 47 6.48 14.21 -0.16
CA LYS A 47 6.30 14.71 1.22
C LYS A 47 4.85 15.18 1.40
N GLY A 48 4.24 14.83 2.52
CA GLY A 48 2.90 15.29 2.89
C GLY A 48 1.73 14.58 2.21
N VAL A 49 1.98 13.66 1.27
CA VAL A 49 0.90 12.86 0.64
C VAL A 49 0.68 11.54 1.40
N PRO A 50 -0.58 11.14 1.64
CA PRO A 50 -0.89 9.83 2.22
C PRO A 50 -0.38 8.69 1.31
N GLY A 51 0.30 7.70 1.88
CA GLY A 51 0.78 6.54 1.12
C GLY A 51 -0.38 5.72 0.55
N VAL A 52 -0.32 5.43 -0.74
CA VAL A 52 -1.26 4.58 -1.49
C VAL A 52 -0.53 3.33 -1.96
N TRP A 53 -1.15 2.19 -1.73
CA TRP A 53 -0.58 0.86 -1.95
C TRP A 53 -1.48 0.05 -2.86
N GLY A 54 -0.89 -0.73 -3.76
CA GLY A 54 -1.59 -1.72 -4.57
C GLY A 54 -0.96 -3.10 -4.37
N LEU A 55 -1.76 -4.15 -4.58
CA LEU A 55 -1.22 -5.52 -4.70
C LEU A 55 -0.50 -5.67 -6.04
N GLN A 56 0.66 -6.34 -6.02
CA GLN A 56 1.39 -6.69 -7.24
C GLN A 56 0.69 -7.81 -8.02
#